data_AF-A0A9D5HSC2-F1
#
_entry.id   AF-A0A9D5HSC2-F1
#
_cell.length_a   1.000
_cell.length_b   1.000
_cell.length_c   1.000
_cell.angle_alpha   90.00
_cell.angle_beta   90.00
_cell.angle_gamma   90.00
#
_symmetry.space_group_name_H-M   'P 1'
#
loop_
_entity.id
_entity.type
_entity.pdbx_description
1 polymer ?
#
loop_
_entity_poly.entity_id
_entity_poly.type
_entity_poly.pdbx_seq_one_letter_code
_entity_poly.pdbx_strand_id
1 'polypeptide(L)'
;MPGGRATVRVSNIPPTAVAGELFEYFESNVGSVYACEIATARKNWKPRGYGRVQFESFPAAERACLFAAQDRLPYFQCARLSVLQSLDDIIVRASDEGNRIDDAEVFVGNLVEERTMEVLESWDMVSVEVLPERKKVLVFLEDGSRSYKLEIMFGDVRRSCGCYLGEKGKGGVQNGILLQKISVGQLNSDFFDALSGLSLDLATKILKKLHKLDSTCFEPVQFIRRMLLTSAEGSQKTLQFNRNGIGKISLSFARQVARKCGLSDTPSAFQIRYGGYKGVVAVDRTSFRKLSLRPSMKKFDSSNTMLNITKWSDYLPCYLNREIICLLSTLGIEDEIFELMQQTEIRLLDEILVDCEAALRVVDRLNGFETKTTKSMLMHGFNPNSEPYVSMMLRAYHDYQLADIKSKCRIFVPKGRVLIGCLDETGTLNYGEVYLRITTKDNEQQSKDHAFFDKADQTSAVVIGKVVVTKNPCLHPGDIRVLEAIYEPGLDEMGLVDCIVFPQKGPRPHPNECSGGDLDGDLYFVCWDENLIPLEKLMSQWTTLGRKPRLLDHEVSEEVWSNAAKK
;
A
#
# COMPACT_ATOMS: atom_id res chain seq x y z
N MET A 1 5.42 28.24 1.59
CA MET A 1 5.42 28.51 3.05
C MET A 1 4.57 27.43 3.70
N PRO A 2 5.03 26.71 4.73
CA PRO A 2 4.13 25.83 5.48
C PRO A 2 3.05 26.72 6.10
N GLY A 3 1.78 26.51 5.73
CA GLY A 3 0.66 27.27 6.28
C GLY A 3 0.62 27.11 7.80
N GLY A 4 0.51 28.22 8.53
CA GLY A 4 0.40 28.19 9.98
C GLY A 4 -0.87 27.46 10.43
N ARG A 5 -0.77 26.69 11.51
CA ARG A 5 -1.89 25.90 12.09
C ARG A 5 -2.70 26.75 13.05
N ALA A 6 -4.03 26.64 13.05
CA ALA A 6 -4.89 27.40 13.96
C ALA A 6 -4.94 26.83 15.40
N THR A 7 -4.00 25.94 15.75
CA THR A 7 -4.00 25.23 17.04
C THR A 7 -2.79 25.60 17.88
N VAL A 8 -3.03 25.81 19.18
CA VAL A 8 -2.00 26.03 20.20
C VAL A 8 -2.01 24.92 21.25
N ARG A 9 -0.84 24.64 21.80
CA ARG A 9 -0.67 23.76 22.97
C ARG A 9 -0.67 24.63 24.22
N VAL A 10 -1.47 24.25 25.20
CA VAL A 10 -1.65 24.98 26.46
C VAL A 10 -1.12 24.13 27.61
N SER A 11 -0.32 24.72 28.49
CA SER A 11 0.24 24.08 29.69
C SER A 11 -0.01 24.94 30.94
N ASN A 12 0.23 24.37 32.13
CA ASN A 12 -0.14 24.93 33.44
C ASN A 12 -1.65 25.04 33.66
N ILE A 13 -2.41 24.12 33.05
CA ILE A 13 -3.86 24.04 33.24
C ILE A 13 -4.13 23.49 34.66
N PRO A 14 -4.94 24.17 35.49
CA PRO A 14 -5.26 23.68 36.83
C PRO A 14 -5.92 22.28 36.82
N PRO A 15 -5.64 21.42 37.82
CA PRO A 15 -6.24 20.09 37.91
C PRO A 15 -7.76 20.07 38.07
N THR A 16 -8.36 21.21 38.41
CA THR A 16 -9.81 21.40 38.56
C THR A 16 -10.51 21.84 37.28
N ALA A 17 -9.75 22.28 36.28
CA ALA A 17 -10.30 22.88 35.08
C ALA A 17 -10.90 21.83 34.12
N VAL A 18 -12.04 22.18 33.53
CA VAL A 18 -12.66 21.39 32.46
C VAL A 18 -12.50 22.08 31.09
N ALA A 19 -12.60 21.30 30.01
CA ALA A 19 -12.34 21.79 28.65
C ALA A 19 -13.26 22.96 28.25
N GLY A 20 -14.51 22.97 28.74
CA GLY A 20 -15.45 24.08 28.52
C GLY A 20 -15.00 25.41 29.12
N GLU A 21 -14.46 25.39 30.35
CA GLU A 21 -13.94 26.61 30.99
C GLU A 21 -12.71 27.16 30.24
N LEU A 22 -11.84 26.26 29.76
CA LEU A 22 -10.69 26.64 28.96
C LEU A 22 -11.11 27.20 27.59
N PHE A 23 -12.17 26.64 27.00
CA PHE A 23 -12.77 27.12 25.76
C PHE A 23 -13.28 28.56 25.93
N GLU A 24 -14.17 28.80 26.90
CA GLU A 24 -14.75 30.12 27.19
C GLU A 24 -13.67 31.16 27.52
N TYR A 25 -12.62 30.75 28.24
CA TYR A 25 -11.49 31.62 28.56
C TYR A 25 -10.78 32.11 27.29
N PHE A 26 -10.42 31.22 26.36
CA PHE A 26 -9.73 31.64 25.13
C PHE A 26 -10.67 32.40 24.17
N GLU A 27 -11.95 32.04 24.15
CA GLU A 27 -12.97 32.73 23.36
C GLU A 27 -13.13 34.19 23.79
N SER A 28 -13.17 34.42 25.11
CA SER A 28 -13.33 35.77 25.68
C SER A 28 -12.06 36.64 25.57
N ASN A 29 -10.87 36.04 25.54
CA ASN A 29 -9.61 36.77 25.67
C ASN A 29 -8.76 36.84 24.39
N VAL A 30 -9.03 35.99 23.39
CA VAL A 30 -8.20 35.90 22.17
C VAL A 30 -9.03 35.95 20.89
N GLY A 31 -10.11 35.17 20.83
CA GLY A 31 -10.99 35.08 19.67
C GLY A 31 -11.66 33.71 19.55
N SER A 32 -12.54 33.58 18.56
CA SER A 32 -13.40 32.41 18.39
C SER A 32 -12.62 31.09 18.39
N VAL A 33 -13.02 30.21 19.32
CA VAL A 33 -12.44 28.89 19.52
C VAL A 33 -13.30 27.87 18.78
N TYR A 34 -12.66 27.00 18.02
CA TYR A 34 -13.34 25.93 17.27
C TYR A 34 -13.37 24.62 18.05
N ALA A 35 -12.25 24.24 18.68
CA ALA A 35 -12.16 23.02 19.45
C ALA A 35 -11.19 23.17 20.64
N CYS A 36 -11.45 22.44 21.70
CA CYS A 36 -10.63 22.44 22.91
C CYS A 36 -10.54 21.04 23.50
N GLU A 37 -9.35 20.64 23.93
CA GLU A 37 -9.16 19.41 24.68
C GLU A 37 -8.19 19.60 25.85
N ILE A 38 -8.45 18.88 26.94
CA ILE A 38 -7.55 18.76 28.08
C ILE A 38 -7.13 17.30 28.18
N ALA A 39 -5.83 17.04 28.26
CA ALA A 39 -5.33 15.67 28.41
C ALA A 39 -5.71 15.12 29.79
N THR A 40 -6.39 13.97 29.85
CA THR A 40 -6.83 13.35 31.12
C THR A 40 -6.18 11.98 31.38
N ALA A 41 -6.09 11.59 32.66
CA ALA A 41 -5.69 10.23 33.04
C ALA A 41 -6.87 9.25 32.95
N ARG A 42 -6.73 8.16 32.17
CA ARG A 42 -7.77 7.16 31.84
C ARG A 42 -8.53 6.54 33.02
N LYS A 43 -8.00 6.60 34.25
CA LYS A 43 -8.64 5.99 35.42
C LYS A 43 -9.59 6.93 36.19
N ASN A 44 -9.41 8.26 36.16
CA ASN A 44 -10.14 9.20 37.03
C ASN A 44 -10.50 10.56 36.38
N TRP A 45 -10.35 10.73 35.06
CA TRP A 45 -10.63 12.00 34.34
C TRP A 45 -9.88 13.25 34.83
N LYS A 46 -8.84 13.11 35.68
CA LYS A 46 -8.04 14.23 36.17
C LYS A 46 -7.20 14.84 35.03
N PRO A 47 -7.24 16.17 34.81
CA PRO A 47 -6.35 16.90 33.91
C PRO A 47 -4.88 16.61 34.20
N ARG A 48 -4.07 16.45 33.14
CA ARG A 48 -2.61 16.29 33.22
C ARG A 48 -1.86 17.62 33.21
N GLY A 49 -2.57 18.74 33.33
CA GLY A 49 -1.99 20.08 33.34
C GLY A 49 -1.62 20.65 31.97
N TYR A 50 -1.97 19.95 30.89
CA TYR A 50 -1.78 20.42 29.53
C TYR A 50 -2.92 19.97 28.61
N GLY A 51 -3.09 20.68 27.50
CA GLY A 51 -4.18 20.52 26.55
C GLY A 51 -3.87 21.22 25.23
N ARG A 52 -4.87 21.31 24.37
CA ARG A 52 -4.80 22.02 23.07
C ARG A 52 -6.05 22.86 22.89
N VAL A 53 -5.88 24.01 22.24
CA VAL A 53 -6.97 24.90 21.84
C VAL A 53 -6.79 25.21 20.36
N GLN A 54 -7.82 24.94 19.57
CA GLN A 54 -7.88 25.23 18.15
C GLN A 54 -8.84 26.38 17.92
N PHE A 55 -8.36 27.44 17.29
CA PHE A 55 -9.14 28.62 16.91
C PHE A 55 -9.73 28.46 15.51
N GLU A 56 -10.71 29.30 15.18
CA GLU A 56 -11.26 29.39 13.82
C GLU A 56 -10.22 29.81 12.78
N SER A 57 -9.26 30.65 13.17
CA SER A 57 -8.27 31.24 12.26
C SER A 57 -6.84 31.18 12.80
N PHE A 58 -5.87 31.03 11.88
CA PHE A 58 -4.45 31.05 12.22
C PHE A 58 -4.01 32.33 12.97
N PRO A 59 -4.46 33.55 12.58
CA PRO A 59 -4.13 34.76 13.32
C PRO A 59 -4.59 34.74 14.78
N ALA A 60 -5.68 34.05 15.12
CA ALA A 60 -6.11 33.91 16.51
C ALA A 60 -5.16 33.03 17.33
N ALA A 61 -4.65 31.95 16.75
CA ALA A 61 -3.63 31.10 17.37
C ALA A 61 -2.31 31.86 17.60
N GLU A 62 -1.89 32.67 16.61
CA GLU A 62 -0.69 33.52 16.73
C GLU A 62 -0.87 34.58 17.83
N ARG A 63 -2.04 35.23 17.89
CA ARG A 63 -2.39 36.16 18.97
C ARG A 63 -2.37 35.49 20.34
N ALA A 64 -2.86 34.26 20.47
CA ALA A 64 -2.82 33.51 21.73
C ALA A 64 -1.39 33.34 22.23
N CYS A 65 -0.47 32.94 21.34
CA CYS A 65 0.95 32.79 21.66
C CYS A 65 1.58 34.13 22.03
N LEU A 66 1.26 35.20 21.29
CA LEU A 66 1.75 36.56 21.55
C LEU A 66 1.27 37.07 22.92
N PHE A 67 -0.01 36.94 23.23
CA PHE A 67 -0.57 37.40 24.51
C PHE A 67 -0.01 36.62 25.68
N ALA A 68 0.25 35.31 25.52
CA ALA A 68 0.92 34.52 26.54
C ALA A 68 2.37 34.97 26.75
N ALA A 69 3.12 35.21 25.68
CA ALA A 69 4.52 35.64 25.74
C ALA A 69 4.69 37.07 26.29
N GLN A 70 3.70 37.94 26.07
CA GLN A 70 3.66 39.32 26.56
C GLN A 70 2.94 39.46 27.91
N ASP A 71 2.55 38.35 28.54
CA ASP A 71 1.88 38.36 29.83
C ASP A 71 0.54 39.12 29.86
N ARG A 72 -0.15 39.16 28.72
CA ARG A 72 -1.43 39.85 28.51
C ARG A 72 -2.66 38.96 28.67
N LEU A 73 -2.46 37.64 28.77
CA LEU A 73 -3.52 36.68 29.08
C LEU A 73 -3.88 36.77 30.58
N PRO A 74 -5.17 36.98 30.95
CA PRO A 74 -5.59 36.98 32.35
C PRO A 74 -5.33 35.65 33.06
N TYR A 75 -5.30 35.62 34.39
CA TYR A 75 -5.18 34.36 35.11
C TYR A 75 -6.39 33.46 34.85
N PHE A 76 -6.12 32.19 34.53
CA PHE A 76 -7.14 31.15 34.40
C PHE A 76 -7.17 30.31 35.67
N GLN A 77 -8.24 30.45 36.47
CA GLN A 77 -8.37 29.79 37.80
C GLN A 77 -7.11 29.94 38.67
N CYS A 78 -6.63 31.19 38.82
CA CYS A 78 -5.41 31.54 39.57
C CYS A 78 -4.09 30.96 39.01
N ALA A 79 -4.09 30.39 37.80
CA ALA A 79 -2.90 29.92 37.12
C ALA A 79 -2.57 30.76 35.88
N ARG A 80 -1.27 30.88 35.60
CA ARG A 80 -0.75 31.48 34.39
C ARG A 80 -0.54 30.40 33.34
N LEU A 81 -1.35 30.45 32.29
CA LEU A 81 -1.25 29.49 31.18
C LEU A 81 -0.01 29.77 30.35
N SER A 82 0.68 28.70 29.94
CA SER A 82 1.73 28.74 28.93
C SER A 82 1.15 28.29 27.59
N VAL A 83 1.34 29.07 26.54
CA VAL A 83 0.76 28.83 25.22
C VAL A 83 1.87 28.80 24.18
N LEU A 84 1.92 27.72 23.40
CA LEU A 84 2.89 27.53 22.31
C LEU A 84 2.16 27.08 21.05
N GLN A 85 2.71 27.40 19.89
CA GLN A 85 2.17 26.94 18.61
C GLN A 85 2.15 25.40 18.55
N SER A 86 1.02 24.82 18.13
CA SER A 86 0.92 23.37 17.89
C SER A 86 1.32 23.03 16.46
N LEU A 87 1.90 21.83 16.28
CA LEU A 87 2.21 21.26 14.96
C LEU A 87 0.99 20.55 14.33
N ASP A 88 0.03 20.16 15.17
CA ASP A 88 -1.15 19.37 14.80
C ASP A 88 -2.44 20.07 15.27
N ASP A 89 -3.48 19.97 14.45
CA ASP A 89 -4.84 20.41 14.82
C ASP A 89 -5.58 19.34 15.65
N ILE A 90 -6.56 19.78 16.44
CA ILE A 90 -7.45 18.88 17.20
C ILE A 90 -8.42 18.22 16.23
N ILE A 91 -9.08 19.04 15.41
CA ILE A 91 -9.98 18.64 14.33
C ILE A 91 -9.35 19.12 13.02
N VAL A 92 -9.20 18.18 12.08
CA VAL A 92 -8.59 18.45 10.78
C VAL A 92 -9.52 19.35 9.96
N ARG A 93 -9.02 20.54 9.58
CA ARG A 93 -9.71 21.47 8.70
C ARG A 93 -8.83 22.01 7.60
N ALA A 94 -9.43 22.53 6.52
CA ALA A 94 -8.72 23.26 5.48
C ALA A 94 -8.00 24.47 6.11
N SER A 95 -6.70 24.62 5.86
CA SER A 95 -5.91 25.69 6.50
C SER A 95 -6.24 27.09 5.97
N ASP A 96 -6.74 27.16 4.74
CA ASP A 96 -7.22 28.38 4.08
C ASP A 96 -8.74 28.50 4.25
N GLU A 97 -9.21 29.64 4.75
CA GLU A 97 -10.63 29.94 4.91
C GLU A 97 -11.37 29.93 3.56
N GLY A 98 -10.71 30.33 2.46
CA GLY A 98 -11.30 30.29 1.12
C GLY A 98 -11.59 28.89 0.58
N ASN A 99 -11.07 27.85 1.25
CA ASN A 99 -11.34 26.45 0.93
C ASN A 99 -12.41 25.83 1.86
N ARG A 100 -13.05 26.63 2.71
CA ARG A 100 -14.16 26.24 3.59
C ARG A 100 -15.41 26.90 3.03
N ILE A 101 -16.34 26.09 2.55
CA ILE A 101 -17.59 26.54 1.96
C ILE A 101 -18.70 26.04 2.88
N ASP A 102 -19.35 26.95 3.58
CA ASP A 102 -20.53 26.66 4.38
C ASP A 102 -21.80 27.02 3.60
N ASP A 103 -22.93 26.46 4.00
CA ASP A 103 -24.24 26.69 3.38
C ASP A 103 -24.30 26.40 1.87
N ALA A 104 -23.55 25.39 1.41
CA ALA A 104 -23.56 24.98 0.00
C ALA A 104 -24.75 24.08 -0.34
N GLU A 105 -25.15 24.08 -1.60
CA GLU A 105 -26.00 23.05 -2.18
C GLU A 105 -25.13 22.02 -2.90
N VAL A 106 -25.25 20.74 -2.53
CA VAL A 106 -24.56 19.64 -3.22
C VAL A 106 -25.56 18.87 -4.04
N PHE A 107 -25.31 18.81 -5.35
CA PHE A 107 -26.05 17.99 -6.28
C PHE A 107 -25.25 16.74 -6.63
N VAL A 108 -25.87 15.58 -6.48
CA VAL A 108 -25.32 14.30 -6.95
C VAL A 108 -26.16 13.84 -8.12
N GLY A 109 -25.50 13.56 -9.24
CA GLY A 109 -26.20 13.25 -10.46
C GLY A 109 -25.28 12.73 -11.56
N ASN A 110 -25.87 12.52 -12.74
CA ASN A 110 -25.20 11.98 -13.89
C ASN A 110 -25.00 13.04 -14.96
N LEU A 111 -23.83 13.05 -15.59
CA LEU A 111 -23.59 13.90 -16.76
C LEU A 111 -24.31 13.29 -17.97
N VAL A 112 -25.37 13.94 -18.46
CA VAL A 112 -26.16 13.48 -19.62
C VAL A 112 -25.63 14.05 -20.94
N GLU A 113 -24.97 15.21 -20.89
CA GLU A 113 -24.24 15.83 -22.00
C GLU A 113 -22.95 16.47 -21.48
N GLU A 114 -22.04 16.94 -22.35
CA GLU A 114 -20.71 17.44 -21.93
C GLU A 114 -20.75 18.50 -20.80
N ARG A 115 -21.83 19.27 -20.68
CA ARG A 115 -22.03 20.29 -19.64
C ARG A 115 -23.35 20.21 -18.91
N THR A 116 -24.11 19.13 -19.10
CA THR A 116 -25.47 19.01 -18.57
C THR A 116 -25.52 17.85 -17.59
N MET A 117 -25.95 18.12 -16.36
CA MET A 117 -26.13 17.10 -15.32
C MET A 117 -27.61 16.90 -15.01
N GLU A 118 -28.03 15.64 -14.99
CA GLU A 118 -29.31 15.22 -14.42
C GLU A 118 -29.11 14.88 -12.94
N VAL A 119 -29.83 15.58 -12.06
CA VAL A 119 -29.72 15.42 -10.61
C VAL A 119 -30.46 14.17 -10.18
N LEU A 120 -29.79 13.30 -9.42
CA LEU A 120 -30.41 12.17 -8.75
C LEU A 120 -30.86 12.57 -7.33
N GLU A 121 -30.00 13.28 -6.61
CA GLU A 121 -30.24 13.73 -5.23
C GLU A 121 -29.59 15.09 -4.98
N SER A 122 -30.12 15.84 -4.02
CA SER A 122 -29.59 17.15 -3.62
C SER A 122 -29.71 17.38 -2.11
N TRP A 123 -28.71 18.03 -1.54
CA TRP A 123 -28.69 18.46 -0.14
C TRP A 123 -28.40 19.95 -0.05
N ASP A 124 -29.11 20.63 0.84
CA ASP A 124 -28.91 22.01 1.24
C ASP A 124 -28.11 22.11 2.55
N MET A 125 -27.61 23.31 2.86
CA MET A 125 -26.84 23.61 4.08
C MET A 125 -25.63 22.69 4.28
N VAL A 126 -24.95 22.32 3.19
CA VAL A 126 -23.81 21.42 3.20
C VAL A 126 -22.52 22.19 3.44
N SER A 127 -21.69 21.73 4.38
CA SER A 127 -20.34 22.26 4.55
C SER A 127 -19.34 21.44 3.73
N VAL A 128 -18.52 22.12 2.93
CA VAL A 128 -17.49 21.53 2.09
C VAL A 128 -16.13 22.10 2.46
N GLU A 129 -15.17 21.24 2.76
CA GLU A 129 -13.78 21.64 2.98
C GLU A 129 -12.85 21.00 1.94
N VAL A 130 -12.13 21.83 1.20
CA VAL A 130 -11.08 21.37 0.27
C VAL A 130 -9.74 21.40 1.00
N LEU A 131 -9.07 20.25 1.11
CA LEU A 131 -7.76 20.13 1.77
C LEU A 131 -6.67 19.73 0.78
N PRO A 132 -6.10 20.68 0.01
CA PRO A 132 -5.04 20.40 -0.96
C PRO A 132 -3.81 19.70 -0.34
N GLU A 133 -3.44 20.09 0.88
CA GLU A 133 -2.31 19.54 1.63
C GLU A 133 -2.51 18.07 2.02
N ARG A 134 -3.77 17.61 2.09
CA ARG A 134 -4.13 16.21 2.33
C ARG A 134 -4.68 15.51 1.09
N LYS A 135 -4.67 16.19 -0.06
CA LYS A 135 -5.19 15.69 -1.35
C LYS A 135 -6.61 15.12 -1.24
N LYS A 136 -7.52 15.81 -0.53
CA LYS A 136 -8.92 15.37 -0.39
C LYS A 136 -9.91 16.52 -0.23
N VAL A 137 -11.18 16.26 -0.52
CA VAL A 137 -12.34 17.10 -0.25
C VAL A 137 -13.20 16.41 0.80
N LEU A 138 -13.68 17.14 1.80
CA LEU A 138 -14.63 16.68 2.80
C LEU A 138 -15.97 17.35 2.54
N VAL A 139 -17.04 16.58 2.56
CA VAL A 139 -18.42 17.08 2.44
C VAL A 139 -19.18 16.59 3.67
N PHE A 140 -19.74 17.53 4.43
CA PHE A 140 -20.53 17.28 5.62
C PHE A 140 -21.98 17.61 5.31
N LEU A 141 -22.85 16.61 5.34
CA LEU A 141 -24.26 16.76 5.02
C LEU A 141 -25.11 16.19 6.14
N GLU A 142 -26.27 16.80 6.36
CA GLU A 142 -27.28 16.34 7.30
C GLU A 142 -28.47 15.79 6.51
N ASP A 143 -28.95 14.62 6.90
CA ASP A 143 -30.15 14.01 6.33
C ASP A 143 -31.02 13.48 7.48
N GLY A 144 -32.11 14.20 7.74
CA GLY A 144 -32.98 13.99 8.90
C GLY A 144 -32.25 14.18 10.22
N SER A 145 -32.13 13.11 11.02
CA SER A 145 -31.43 13.13 12.33
C SER A 145 -30.00 12.62 12.28
N ARG A 146 -29.46 12.38 11.07
CA ARG A 146 -28.14 11.76 10.88
C ARG A 146 -27.21 12.72 10.15
N SER A 147 -26.01 12.87 10.70
CA SER A 147 -24.92 13.60 10.05
C SER A 147 -23.99 12.62 9.33
N TYR A 148 -23.65 12.94 8.09
CA TYR A 148 -22.78 12.15 7.24
C TYR A 148 -21.55 12.97 6.85
N LYS A 149 -20.41 12.27 6.79
CA LYS A 149 -19.15 12.83 6.32
C LYS A 149 -18.67 12.02 5.13
N LEU A 150 -18.65 12.63 3.96
CA LEU A 150 -18.10 12.07 2.73
C LEU A 150 -16.67 12.57 2.54
N GLU A 151 -15.72 11.63 2.40
CA GLU A 151 -14.33 11.96 2.06
C GLU A 151 -14.06 11.57 0.61
N ILE A 152 -13.65 12.54 -0.21
CA ILE A 152 -13.32 12.36 -1.63
C ILE A 152 -11.83 12.61 -1.81
N MET A 153 -11.05 11.61 -2.22
CA MET A 153 -9.62 11.83 -2.48
C MET A 153 -9.44 12.52 -3.83
N PHE A 154 -8.42 13.36 -3.98
CA PHE A 154 -8.12 14.00 -5.28
C PHE A 154 -7.80 12.97 -6.36
N GLY A 155 -7.26 11.80 -5.98
CA GLY A 155 -7.06 10.68 -6.91
C GLY A 155 -8.37 10.08 -7.45
N ASP A 156 -9.47 10.24 -6.72
CA ASP A 156 -10.80 9.80 -7.14
C ASP A 156 -11.47 10.83 -8.07
N VAL A 157 -10.92 12.04 -8.19
CA VAL A 157 -11.44 13.07 -9.09
C VAL A 157 -10.89 12.84 -10.50
N ARG A 158 -11.75 12.50 -11.45
CA ARG A 158 -11.38 12.32 -12.87
C ARG A 158 -11.25 13.66 -13.59
N ARG A 159 -12.19 14.58 -13.35
CA ARG A 159 -12.25 15.90 -13.99
C ARG A 159 -13.08 16.85 -13.12
N SER A 160 -12.68 18.11 -13.06
CA SER A 160 -13.54 19.22 -12.63
C SER A 160 -14.04 19.96 -13.85
N CYS A 161 -15.34 20.24 -13.94
CA CYS A 161 -15.92 20.94 -15.08
C CYS A 161 -17.09 21.83 -14.63
N GLY A 162 -17.29 22.95 -15.32
CA GLY A 162 -18.52 23.71 -15.20
C GLY A 162 -19.70 22.90 -15.76
N CYS A 163 -20.80 22.78 -15.02
CA CYS A 163 -22.02 22.10 -15.43
C CYS A 163 -23.27 22.97 -15.20
N TYR A 164 -24.34 22.64 -15.90
CA TYR A 164 -25.68 23.21 -15.76
C TYR A 164 -26.67 22.11 -15.38
N LEU A 165 -27.69 22.45 -14.58
CA LEU A 165 -28.79 21.56 -14.20
C LEU A 165 -29.99 21.76 -15.15
N GLY A 166 -30.77 20.70 -15.38
CA GLY A 166 -31.84 20.59 -16.38
C GLY A 166 -32.99 21.62 -16.33
N GLU A 167 -33.87 21.52 -17.34
CA GLU A 167 -34.78 22.49 -17.99
C GLU A 167 -35.29 23.73 -17.21
N LYS A 168 -34.38 24.56 -16.70
CA LYS A 168 -34.52 26.03 -16.58
C LYS A 168 -33.16 26.59 -16.16
N GLY A 169 -32.17 26.42 -17.04
CA GLY A 169 -30.85 27.03 -16.91
C GLY A 169 -30.94 28.56 -16.98
N LYS A 170 -31.34 29.21 -15.88
CA LYS A 170 -31.27 30.66 -15.71
C LYS A 170 -30.08 30.99 -14.83
N GLY A 171 -28.91 31.11 -15.46
CA GLY A 171 -27.97 32.19 -15.15
C GLY A 171 -26.66 31.89 -14.40
N GLY A 172 -26.34 30.65 -14.02
CA GLY A 172 -25.08 30.35 -13.29
C GLY A 172 -24.31 29.16 -13.85
N VAL A 173 -22.98 29.28 -13.97
CA VAL A 173 -22.07 28.13 -14.17
C VAL A 173 -21.85 27.49 -12.80
N GLN A 174 -22.24 26.23 -12.61
CA GLN A 174 -21.95 25.46 -11.39
C GLN A 174 -20.67 24.66 -11.58
N ASN A 175 -19.86 24.47 -10.54
CA ASN A 175 -18.64 23.64 -10.62
C ASN A 175 -18.95 22.20 -10.18
N GLY A 176 -18.84 21.25 -11.09
CA GLY A 176 -19.03 19.82 -10.84
C GLY A 176 -17.70 19.06 -10.75
N ILE A 177 -17.67 18.04 -9.90
CA ILE A 177 -16.55 17.10 -9.77
C ILE A 177 -17.00 15.73 -10.30
N LEU A 178 -16.39 15.28 -11.40
CA LEU A 178 -16.63 13.94 -11.93
C LEU A 178 -15.73 12.94 -11.20
N LEU A 179 -16.34 12.06 -10.40
CA LEU A 179 -15.63 11.01 -9.67
C LEU A 179 -15.30 9.80 -10.56
N GLN A 180 -14.25 9.08 -10.18
CA GLN A 180 -13.87 7.81 -10.78
C GLN A 180 -14.91 6.72 -10.41
N LYS A 181 -15.54 6.17 -11.45
CA LYS A 181 -15.83 4.73 -11.62
C LYS A 181 -17.11 4.16 -10.99
N ILE A 182 -18.24 4.38 -11.66
CA ILE A 182 -19.13 3.31 -12.18
C ILE A 182 -19.68 3.81 -13.53
N SER A 183 -19.78 2.96 -14.56
CA SER A 183 -20.46 3.32 -15.81
C SER A 183 -21.97 3.22 -15.61
N VAL A 184 -22.68 4.35 -15.62
CA VAL A 184 -24.14 4.40 -15.34
C VAL A 184 -24.98 3.62 -16.34
N GLY A 185 -24.49 3.43 -17.58
CA GLY A 185 -25.16 2.56 -18.56
C GLY A 185 -25.30 1.09 -18.11
N GLN A 186 -24.75 0.73 -16.95
CA GLN A 186 -24.74 -0.62 -16.36
C GLN A 186 -25.36 -0.66 -14.95
N LEU A 187 -25.87 0.47 -14.44
CA LEU A 187 -26.63 0.59 -13.19
C LEU A 187 -28.12 0.48 -13.52
N ASN A 188 -28.59 -0.73 -13.75
CA ASN A 188 -29.99 -1.04 -14.05
C ASN A 188 -30.74 -1.50 -12.78
N SER A 189 -32.05 -1.76 -12.91
CA SER A 189 -32.88 -2.30 -11.82
C SER A 189 -32.26 -3.51 -11.14
N ASP A 190 -31.63 -4.40 -11.91
CA ASP A 190 -31.00 -5.63 -11.41
C ASP A 190 -29.86 -5.36 -10.42
N PHE A 191 -29.19 -4.21 -10.52
CA PHE A 191 -28.17 -3.78 -9.55
C PHE A 191 -28.78 -3.37 -8.22
N PHE A 192 -29.85 -2.57 -8.26
CA PHE A 192 -30.55 -2.14 -7.06
C PHE A 192 -31.27 -3.31 -6.39
N ASP A 193 -31.84 -4.23 -7.15
CA ASP A 193 -32.43 -5.48 -6.65
C ASP A 193 -31.38 -6.41 -6.03
N ALA A 194 -30.18 -6.48 -6.64
CA ALA A 194 -29.08 -7.26 -6.09
C ALA A 194 -28.50 -6.67 -4.80
N LEU A 195 -28.60 -5.35 -4.58
CA LEU A 195 -28.18 -4.69 -3.34
C LEU A 195 -29.28 -4.71 -2.27
N SER A 196 -30.55 -4.55 -2.65
CA SER A 196 -31.68 -4.54 -1.72
C SER A 196 -31.93 -5.91 -1.08
N GLY A 197 -31.51 -6.99 -1.75
CA GLY A 197 -31.49 -8.34 -1.19
C GLY A 197 -30.37 -8.63 -0.18
N LEU A 198 -29.52 -7.65 0.15
CA LEU A 198 -28.37 -7.81 1.06
C LEU A 198 -28.59 -7.12 2.40
N SER A 199 -27.94 -7.64 3.45
CA SER A 199 -27.81 -6.89 4.69
C SER A 199 -26.95 -5.63 4.47
N LEU A 200 -27.26 -4.55 5.19
CA LEU A 200 -26.59 -3.25 5.04
C LEU A 200 -25.06 -3.35 5.19
N ASP A 201 -24.60 -4.21 6.09
CA ASP A 201 -23.17 -4.47 6.31
C ASP A 201 -22.49 -5.15 5.11
N LEU A 202 -23.17 -6.10 4.48
CA LEU A 202 -22.67 -6.83 3.32
C LEU A 202 -22.68 -5.94 2.07
N ALA A 203 -23.76 -5.20 1.84
CA ALA A 203 -23.85 -4.18 0.81
C ALA A 203 -22.72 -3.15 0.97
N THR A 204 -22.51 -2.64 2.18
CA THR A 204 -21.45 -1.66 2.48
C THR A 204 -20.05 -2.25 2.24
N LYS A 205 -19.78 -3.50 2.63
CA LYS A 205 -18.49 -4.16 2.34
C LYS A 205 -18.25 -4.34 0.85
N ILE A 206 -19.28 -4.70 0.08
CA ILE A 206 -19.20 -4.88 -1.36
C ILE A 206 -18.97 -3.53 -2.04
N LEU A 207 -19.73 -2.51 -1.68
CA LEU A 207 -19.58 -1.15 -2.19
C LEU A 207 -18.20 -0.57 -1.85
N LYS A 208 -17.67 -0.81 -0.64
CA LYS A 208 -16.29 -0.42 -0.27
C LYS A 208 -15.22 -1.14 -1.10
N LYS A 209 -15.44 -2.40 -1.47
CA LYS A 209 -14.52 -3.14 -2.35
C LYS A 209 -14.63 -2.70 -3.80
N LEU A 210 -15.84 -2.37 -4.25
CA LEU A 210 -16.10 -1.80 -5.57
C LEU A 210 -15.42 -0.44 -5.72
N HIS A 211 -15.50 0.40 -4.69
CA HIS A 211 -14.86 1.71 -4.64
C HIS A 211 -13.32 1.64 -4.66
N LYS A 212 -12.73 0.55 -4.13
CA LYS A 212 -11.28 0.33 -4.15
C LYS A 212 -10.73 -0.22 -5.48
N LEU A 213 -11.53 -0.28 -6.55
CA LEU A 213 -11.09 -0.78 -7.85
C LEU A 213 -10.26 0.24 -8.64
N ASP A 214 -9.10 -0.19 -9.11
CA ASP A 214 -8.21 0.62 -9.96
C ASP A 214 -8.78 0.87 -11.39
N SER A 215 -9.93 0.27 -11.74
CA SER A 215 -10.61 0.42 -13.04
C SER A 215 -12.13 0.53 -12.89
N THR A 216 -12.82 1.17 -13.85
CA THR A 216 -14.29 1.25 -13.88
C THR A 216 -14.91 -0.13 -13.84
N CYS A 217 -15.84 -0.37 -12.89
CA CYS A 217 -16.62 -1.59 -12.88
C CYS A 217 -17.72 -1.50 -13.96
N PHE A 218 -17.54 -2.25 -15.04
CA PHE A 218 -18.51 -2.31 -16.14
C PHE A 218 -19.66 -3.30 -15.88
N GLU A 219 -19.53 -4.20 -14.89
CA GLU A 219 -20.53 -5.27 -14.59
C GLU A 219 -20.84 -5.34 -13.09
N PRO A 220 -21.55 -4.33 -12.53
CA PRO A 220 -21.66 -4.15 -11.08
C PRO A 220 -22.55 -5.22 -10.40
N VAL A 221 -23.56 -5.76 -11.09
CA VAL A 221 -24.39 -6.89 -10.61
C VAL A 221 -23.55 -8.16 -10.46
N GLN A 222 -22.69 -8.46 -11.44
CA GLN A 222 -21.82 -9.63 -11.38
C GLN A 222 -20.75 -9.49 -10.30
N PHE A 223 -20.28 -8.27 -10.06
CA PHE A 223 -19.36 -7.96 -8.97
C PHE A 223 -19.99 -8.27 -7.60
N ILE A 224 -21.24 -7.85 -7.38
CA ILE A 224 -22.01 -8.18 -6.16
C ILE A 224 -22.15 -9.70 -6.00
N ARG A 225 -22.66 -10.40 -7.03
CA ARG A 225 -22.86 -11.87 -6.98
C ARG A 225 -21.57 -12.63 -6.70
N ARG A 226 -20.46 -12.20 -7.29
CA ARG A 226 -19.13 -12.78 -7.03
C ARG A 226 -18.70 -12.59 -5.57
N MET A 227 -18.94 -11.41 -5.00
CA MET A 227 -18.62 -11.13 -3.60
C MET A 227 -19.46 -11.98 -2.62
N LEU A 228 -20.70 -12.31 -2.98
CA LEU A 228 -21.56 -13.23 -2.22
C LEU A 228 -21.05 -14.68 -2.31
N LEU A 229 -20.67 -15.14 -3.50
CA LEU A 229 -20.09 -16.47 -3.69
C LEU A 229 -18.78 -16.65 -2.91
N THR A 230 -17.93 -15.62 -2.89
CA THR A 230 -16.69 -15.64 -2.10
C THR A 230 -16.95 -15.71 -0.58
N SER A 231 -18.14 -15.31 -0.13
CA SER A 231 -18.55 -15.35 1.29
C SER A 231 -19.24 -16.68 1.66
N ALA A 232 -19.83 -17.39 0.68
CA ALA A 232 -20.53 -18.66 0.86
C ALA A 232 -19.61 -19.91 0.75
N GLU A 233 -18.44 -19.80 0.12
CA GLU A 233 -17.50 -20.93 -0.09
C GLU A 233 -16.63 -21.29 1.14
N GLY A 234 -17.01 -20.85 2.35
CA GLY A 234 -16.24 -21.06 3.59
C GLY A 234 -16.16 -22.50 4.10
N SER A 235 -16.91 -23.45 3.53
CA SER A 235 -17.16 -24.75 4.15
C SER A 235 -17.02 -25.93 3.19
N GLN A 236 -15.81 -26.20 2.68
CA GLN A 236 -15.30 -27.53 2.21
C GLN A 236 -14.18 -27.34 1.18
N LYS A 237 -12.89 -27.32 1.58
CA LYS A 237 -11.75 -27.62 0.65
C LYS A 237 -10.38 -27.67 1.32
N THR A 238 -10.18 -28.44 2.38
CA THR A 238 -8.88 -28.53 3.10
C THR A 238 -7.72 -29.17 2.29
N LEU A 239 -7.85 -29.44 0.98
CA LEU A 239 -6.85 -30.20 0.21
C LEU A 239 -6.43 -29.58 -1.14
N GLN A 240 -6.83 -28.35 -1.49
CA GLN A 240 -6.55 -27.77 -2.83
C GLN A 240 -6.02 -26.32 -2.80
N PHE A 241 -5.29 -25.92 -1.76
CA PHE A 241 -4.86 -24.53 -1.57
C PHE A 241 -3.52 -24.14 -2.25
N ASN A 242 -2.66 -25.11 -2.60
CA ASN A 242 -1.28 -24.81 -3.04
C ASN A 242 -1.15 -24.30 -4.49
N ARG A 243 -2.24 -24.18 -5.27
CA ARG A 243 -2.19 -23.85 -6.71
C ARG A 243 -3.01 -22.62 -7.10
N ASN A 244 -3.21 -21.70 -6.15
CA ASN A 244 -4.04 -20.52 -6.36
C ASN A 244 -3.32 -19.45 -7.18
N GLY A 245 -3.92 -19.02 -8.28
CA GLY A 245 -3.43 -17.86 -9.04
C GLY A 245 -2.35 -18.15 -10.09
N ILE A 246 -1.84 -19.38 -10.22
CA ILE A 246 -0.75 -19.71 -11.15
C ILE A 246 -1.11 -20.79 -12.18
N GLY A 247 -0.68 -20.58 -13.42
CA GLY A 247 -0.79 -21.53 -14.54
C GLY A 247 0.54 -21.70 -15.28
N LYS A 248 0.48 -22.24 -16.49
CA LYS A 248 1.67 -22.53 -17.31
C LYS A 248 1.57 -21.91 -18.70
N ILE A 249 2.71 -21.52 -19.26
CA ILE A 249 2.86 -21.06 -20.63
C ILE A 249 3.93 -21.91 -21.33
N SER A 250 3.66 -22.41 -22.55
CA SER A 250 4.69 -23.16 -23.28
C SER A 250 5.87 -22.26 -23.63
N LEU A 251 7.10 -22.80 -23.61
CA LEU A 251 8.30 -22.05 -23.99
C LEU A 251 8.18 -21.41 -25.39
N SER A 252 7.59 -22.12 -26.36
CA SER A 252 7.38 -21.61 -27.72
C SER A 252 6.44 -20.40 -27.77
N PHE A 253 5.44 -20.34 -26.88
CA PHE A 253 4.52 -19.20 -26.80
C PHE A 253 5.09 -18.07 -25.95
N ALA A 254 5.78 -18.39 -24.86
CA ALA A 254 6.51 -17.42 -24.04
C ALA A 254 7.51 -16.61 -24.87
N ARG A 255 8.27 -17.25 -25.77
CA ARG A 255 9.17 -16.56 -26.73
C ARG A 255 8.43 -15.58 -27.63
N GLN A 256 7.23 -15.93 -28.09
CA GLN A 256 6.41 -15.03 -28.90
C GLN A 256 5.89 -13.84 -28.09
N VAL A 257 5.46 -14.09 -26.84
CA VAL A 257 5.03 -13.05 -25.91
C VAL A 257 6.19 -12.09 -25.61
N ALA A 258 7.37 -12.61 -25.26
CA ALA A 258 8.56 -11.82 -24.98
C ALA A 258 8.94 -10.89 -26.15
N ARG A 259 8.95 -11.42 -27.38
CA ARG A 259 9.20 -10.61 -28.59
C ARG A 259 8.16 -9.51 -28.79
N LYS A 260 6.88 -9.79 -28.55
CA LYS A 260 5.80 -8.78 -28.62
C LYS A 260 5.91 -7.72 -27.52
N CYS A 261 6.48 -8.08 -26.37
CA CYS A 261 6.80 -7.15 -25.29
C CYS A 261 8.12 -6.39 -25.51
N GLY A 262 8.85 -6.63 -26.61
CA GLY A 262 10.12 -5.96 -26.92
C GLY A 262 11.31 -6.47 -26.09
N LEU A 263 11.23 -7.68 -25.53
CA LEU A 263 12.29 -8.28 -24.71
C LEU A 263 13.28 -9.06 -25.57
N SER A 264 14.58 -8.94 -25.28
CA SER A 264 15.65 -9.73 -25.90
C SER A 264 15.58 -11.20 -25.49
N ASP A 265 15.41 -11.40 -24.19
CA ASP A 265 15.38 -12.70 -23.55
C ASP A 265 13.96 -13.08 -23.16
N THR A 266 13.72 -14.36 -22.92
CA THR A 266 12.39 -14.86 -22.52
C THR A 266 12.31 -14.99 -21.00
N PRO A 267 11.46 -14.19 -20.32
CA PRO A 267 11.22 -14.35 -18.89
C PRO A 267 10.68 -15.73 -18.52
N SER A 268 10.99 -16.16 -17.29
CA SER A 268 10.55 -17.42 -16.69
C SER A 268 9.08 -17.42 -16.27
N ALA A 269 8.52 -16.25 -15.97
CA ALA A 269 7.11 -16.12 -15.58
C ALA A 269 6.52 -14.78 -16.04
N PHE A 270 5.20 -14.77 -16.27
CA PHE A 270 4.44 -13.59 -16.67
C PHE A 270 3.20 -13.43 -15.82
N GLN A 271 2.93 -12.23 -15.32
CA GLN A 271 1.65 -11.88 -14.73
C GLN A 271 0.68 -11.43 -15.82
N ILE A 272 -0.47 -12.10 -15.92
CA ILE A 272 -1.37 -11.98 -17.07
C ILE A 272 -2.80 -11.55 -16.70
N ARG A 273 -3.49 -11.04 -17.72
CA ARG A 273 -4.96 -10.96 -17.81
C ARG A 273 -5.40 -11.52 -19.16
N TYR A 274 -6.31 -12.48 -19.16
CA TYR A 274 -6.76 -13.15 -20.38
C TYR A 274 -8.17 -13.74 -20.20
N GLY A 275 -9.17 -13.34 -20.96
CA GLY A 275 -10.50 -14.00 -20.96
C GLY A 275 -11.14 -14.16 -19.58
N GLY A 276 -11.04 -13.14 -18.72
CA GLY A 276 -11.54 -13.21 -17.34
C GLY A 276 -10.62 -13.96 -16.36
N TYR A 277 -9.48 -14.47 -16.82
CA TYR A 277 -8.43 -15.05 -15.98
C TYR A 277 -7.43 -13.98 -15.53
N LYS A 278 -7.06 -14.03 -14.24
CA LYS A 278 -5.98 -13.25 -13.61
C LYS A 278 -5.03 -14.22 -12.92
N GLY A 279 -3.74 -13.99 -13.10
CA GLY A 279 -2.72 -14.72 -12.34
C GLY A 279 -1.33 -14.64 -12.93
N VAL A 280 -0.45 -15.53 -12.51
CA VAL A 280 0.88 -15.75 -13.08
C VAL A 280 0.85 -16.97 -13.99
N VAL A 281 1.65 -16.98 -15.06
CA VAL A 281 1.96 -18.19 -15.83
C VAL A 281 3.47 -18.40 -15.88
N ALA A 282 3.92 -19.55 -15.40
CA ALA A 282 5.33 -19.95 -15.44
C ALA A 282 5.65 -20.71 -16.74
N VAL A 283 6.85 -20.52 -17.26
CA VAL A 283 7.31 -21.20 -18.47
C VAL A 283 7.46 -22.70 -18.18
N ASP A 284 6.78 -23.51 -18.98
CA ASP A 284 6.93 -24.96 -18.99
C ASP A 284 7.52 -25.37 -20.33
N ARG A 285 8.75 -25.90 -20.29
CA ARG A 285 9.49 -26.35 -21.48
C ARG A 285 8.91 -27.64 -22.08
N THR A 286 8.19 -28.41 -21.28
CA THR A 286 7.60 -29.69 -21.67
C THR A 286 6.19 -29.53 -22.23
N SER A 287 5.52 -28.41 -21.94
CA SER A 287 4.15 -28.16 -22.38
C SER A 287 4.05 -27.87 -23.87
N PHE A 288 3.17 -28.59 -24.57
CA PHE A 288 2.77 -28.32 -25.95
C PHE A 288 1.58 -27.36 -26.05
N ARG A 289 0.88 -27.07 -24.94
CA ARG A 289 -0.26 -26.14 -24.89
C ARG A 289 0.26 -24.72 -24.65
N LYS A 290 -0.19 -23.77 -25.48
CA LYS A 290 0.19 -22.34 -25.38
C LYS A 290 -0.01 -21.80 -23.97
N LEU A 291 -1.20 -21.97 -23.41
CA LEU A 291 -1.55 -21.58 -22.04
C LEU A 291 -2.30 -22.73 -21.37
N SER A 292 -1.96 -23.00 -20.11
CA SER A 292 -2.68 -23.91 -19.23
C SER A 292 -3.11 -23.12 -17.99
N LEU A 293 -4.37 -22.74 -17.94
CA LEU A 293 -4.94 -21.90 -16.89
C LEU A 293 -5.75 -22.75 -15.90
N ARG A 294 -5.76 -22.36 -14.63
CA ARG A 294 -6.47 -23.08 -13.56
C ARG A 294 -7.80 -22.40 -13.23
N PRO A 295 -8.81 -23.15 -12.71
CA PRO A 295 -10.07 -22.56 -12.26
C PRO A 295 -9.90 -21.43 -11.25
N SER A 296 -8.93 -21.53 -10.34
CA SER A 296 -8.61 -20.49 -9.34
C SER A 296 -8.21 -19.14 -9.96
N MET A 297 -7.74 -19.15 -11.22
CA MET A 297 -7.36 -17.95 -11.97
C MET A 297 -8.58 -17.29 -12.63
N LYS A 298 -9.66 -18.02 -12.89
CA LYS A 298 -10.88 -17.50 -13.53
C LYS A 298 -11.62 -16.61 -12.54
N LYS A 299 -11.76 -15.34 -12.86
CA LYS A 299 -12.38 -14.33 -11.99
C LYS A 299 -13.80 -13.98 -12.43
N PHE A 300 -14.08 -14.09 -13.73
CA PHE A 300 -15.39 -13.90 -14.34
C PHE A 300 -15.40 -14.54 -15.74
N ASP A 301 -16.58 -14.76 -16.30
CA ASP A 301 -16.74 -15.18 -17.69
C ASP A 301 -16.50 -14.02 -18.64
N SER A 302 -15.71 -14.25 -19.69
CA SER A 302 -15.43 -13.23 -20.70
C SER A 302 -15.11 -13.87 -22.04
N SER A 303 -15.60 -13.26 -23.12
CA SER A 303 -15.26 -13.61 -24.50
C SER A 303 -13.97 -12.94 -25.00
N ASN A 304 -13.35 -12.07 -24.21
CA ASN A 304 -12.14 -11.35 -24.61
C ASN A 304 -10.92 -12.28 -24.66
N THR A 305 -10.35 -12.48 -25.84
CA THR A 305 -9.19 -13.36 -26.06
C THR A 305 -7.85 -12.62 -26.13
N MET A 306 -7.81 -11.34 -25.78
CA MET A 306 -6.58 -10.56 -25.72
C MET A 306 -5.76 -10.96 -24.48
N LEU A 307 -4.54 -11.46 -24.70
CA LEU A 307 -3.58 -11.72 -23.64
C LEU A 307 -2.84 -10.43 -23.29
N ASN A 308 -3.07 -9.92 -22.09
CA ASN A 308 -2.38 -8.75 -21.56
C ASN A 308 -1.33 -9.19 -20.56
N ILE A 309 -0.09 -8.72 -20.75
CA ILE A 309 1.03 -8.91 -19.82
C ILE A 309 1.14 -7.67 -18.95
N THR A 310 1.10 -7.86 -17.64
CA THR A 310 1.17 -6.77 -16.65
C THR A 310 2.55 -6.66 -16.01
N LYS A 311 3.24 -7.79 -15.85
CA LYS A 311 4.60 -7.90 -15.32
C LYS A 311 5.23 -9.22 -15.77
N TRP A 312 6.54 -9.34 -15.66
CA TRP A 312 7.29 -10.58 -15.88
C TRP A 312 8.40 -10.74 -14.83
N SER A 313 8.95 -11.95 -14.74
CA SER A 313 10.13 -12.23 -13.90
C SER A 313 11.35 -11.51 -14.46
N ASP A 314 12.05 -10.78 -13.61
CA ASP A 314 13.23 -9.98 -13.95
C ASP A 314 14.07 -9.77 -12.69
N TYR A 315 15.30 -9.28 -12.84
CA TYR A 315 16.13 -8.83 -11.74
C TYR A 315 15.42 -7.69 -10.99
N LEU A 316 15.02 -7.95 -9.74
CA LEU A 316 14.48 -6.94 -8.84
C LEU A 316 15.34 -6.86 -7.57
N PRO A 317 15.99 -5.70 -7.32
CA PRO A 317 16.82 -5.51 -6.15
C PRO A 317 16.00 -5.58 -4.86
N CYS A 318 16.64 -6.07 -3.81
CA CYS A 318 16.04 -6.29 -2.51
C CYS A 318 16.40 -5.16 -1.54
N TYR A 319 15.41 -4.73 -0.76
CA TYR A 319 15.60 -3.69 0.25
C TYR A 319 14.84 -4.06 1.51
N LEU A 320 15.47 -3.83 2.65
CA LEU A 320 14.77 -3.75 3.93
C LEU A 320 13.85 -2.52 3.94
N ASN A 321 12.82 -2.58 4.77
CA ASN A 321 11.95 -1.47 5.12
C ASN A 321 11.67 -1.51 6.63
N ARG A 322 10.96 -0.51 7.13
CA ARG A 322 10.62 -0.42 8.57
C ARG A 322 9.90 -1.66 9.09
N GLU A 323 8.98 -2.22 8.30
CA GLU A 323 8.20 -3.39 8.68
C GLU A 323 9.08 -4.63 8.84
N ILE A 324 9.91 -4.95 7.83
CA ILE A 324 10.80 -6.11 7.85
C ILE A 324 11.84 -5.96 8.97
N ILE A 325 12.43 -4.78 9.14
CA ILE A 325 13.43 -4.52 10.21
C ILE A 325 12.79 -4.76 11.58
N CYS A 326 11.61 -4.21 11.83
CA CYS A 326 10.89 -4.38 13.10
C CYS A 326 10.60 -5.86 13.40
N LEU A 327 10.17 -6.62 12.40
CA LEU A 327 9.88 -8.04 12.56
C LEU A 327 11.15 -8.88 12.74
N LEU A 328 12.23 -8.62 12.00
CA LEU A 328 13.50 -9.33 12.16
C LEU A 328 14.14 -9.04 13.52
N SER A 329 14.11 -7.78 13.98
CA SER A 329 14.53 -7.40 15.34
C SER A 329 13.71 -8.15 16.41
N THR A 330 12.38 -8.23 16.23
CA THR A 330 11.50 -9.02 17.10
C THR A 330 11.84 -10.52 17.10
N LEU A 331 12.32 -11.04 15.96
CA LEU A 331 12.75 -12.44 15.80
C LEU A 331 14.19 -12.68 16.29
N GLY A 332 14.83 -11.68 16.89
CA GLY A 332 16.12 -11.81 17.57
C GLY A 332 17.34 -11.50 16.70
N ILE A 333 17.18 -10.85 15.55
CA ILE A 333 18.31 -10.26 14.82
C ILE A 333 18.75 -9.00 15.57
N GLU A 334 20.05 -8.88 15.83
CA GLU A 334 20.65 -7.75 16.54
C GLU A 334 20.50 -6.44 15.73
N ASP A 335 20.11 -5.36 16.41
CA ASP A 335 19.82 -4.08 15.75
C ASP A 335 21.08 -3.47 15.09
N GLU A 336 22.25 -3.76 15.66
CA GLU A 336 23.58 -3.36 15.19
C GLU A 336 23.85 -3.86 13.76
N ILE A 337 23.26 -4.97 13.34
CA ILE A 337 23.37 -5.49 11.98
C ILE A 337 22.69 -4.52 11.00
N PHE A 338 21.49 -4.04 11.31
CA PHE A 338 20.77 -3.09 10.47
C PHE A 338 21.47 -1.73 10.41
N GLU A 339 22.01 -1.28 11.54
CA GLU A 339 22.80 -0.05 11.62
C GLU A 339 24.07 -0.14 10.77
N LEU A 340 24.78 -1.27 10.82
CA LEU A 340 25.96 -1.51 9.99
C LEU A 340 25.61 -1.54 8.50
N MET A 341 24.52 -2.19 8.12
CA MET A 341 24.04 -2.20 6.72
C MET A 341 23.68 -0.79 6.25
N GLN A 342 22.98 0.00 7.08
CA GLN A 342 22.65 1.40 6.78
C GLN A 342 23.91 2.25 6.59
N GLN A 343 24.86 2.16 7.52
CA GLN A 343 26.11 2.93 7.46
C GLN A 343 26.94 2.57 6.24
N THR A 344 26.93 1.29 5.85
CA THR A 344 27.62 0.82 4.64
C THR A 344 26.99 1.36 3.37
N GLU A 345 25.67 1.36 3.27
CA GLU A 345 24.98 1.95 2.10
C GLU A 345 25.19 3.47 2.04
N ILE A 346 25.16 4.19 3.18
CA ILE A 346 25.44 5.64 3.19
C ILE A 346 26.87 5.93 2.71
N ARG A 347 27.88 5.19 3.18
CA ARG A 347 29.27 5.34 2.70
C ARG A 347 29.40 5.08 1.21
N LEU A 348 28.73 4.04 0.71
CA LEU A 348 28.71 3.76 -0.73
C LEU A 348 28.07 4.91 -1.52
N LEU A 349 27.01 5.52 -1.00
CA LEU A 349 26.39 6.68 -1.63
C LEU A 349 27.35 7.87 -1.67
N ASP A 350 28.09 8.16 -0.59
CA ASP A 350 29.12 9.22 -0.62
C ASP A 350 30.20 8.95 -1.67
N GLU A 351 30.62 7.68 -1.81
CA GLU A 351 31.63 7.23 -2.77
C GLU A 351 31.19 7.42 -4.23
N ILE A 352 29.90 7.31 -4.56
CA ILE A 352 29.44 7.44 -5.96
C ILE A 352 29.75 8.83 -6.54
N LEU A 353 29.91 9.84 -5.70
CA LEU A 353 30.19 11.19 -6.14
C LEU A 353 31.64 11.33 -6.63
N VAL A 354 32.53 10.41 -6.26
CA VAL A 354 33.97 10.54 -6.53
C VAL A 354 34.57 9.35 -7.27
N ASP A 355 34.01 8.15 -7.10
CA ASP A 355 34.52 6.90 -7.65
C ASP A 355 33.60 6.35 -8.76
N CYS A 356 34.16 6.11 -9.94
CA CYS A 356 33.42 5.61 -11.10
C CYS A 356 32.83 4.22 -10.85
N GLU A 357 33.55 3.36 -10.14
CA GLU A 357 33.16 1.97 -9.92
C GLU A 357 32.00 1.88 -8.91
N ALA A 358 32.08 2.63 -7.80
CA ALA A 358 30.98 2.82 -6.86
C ALA A 358 29.73 3.39 -7.56
N ALA A 359 29.91 4.39 -8.41
CA ALA A 359 28.82 4.96 -9.20
C ALA A 359 28.18 3.93 -10.13
N LEU A 360 28.97 3.14 -10.87
CA LEU A 360 28.47 2.06 -11.72
C LEU A 360 27.68 1.01 -10.91
N ARG A 361 28.19 0.62 -9.74
CA ARG A 361 27.52 -0.35 -8.86
C ARG A 361 26.15 0.12 -8.40
N VAL A 362 25.97 1.40 -8.09
CA VAL A 362 24.67 1.95 -7.66
C VAL A 362 23.74 2.17 -8.85
N VAL A 363 24.24 2.76 -9.94
CA VAL A 363 23.46 3.02 -11.16
C VAL A 363 22.90 1.71 -11.75
N ASP A 364 23.67 0.63 -11.68
CA ASP A 364 23.24 -0.71 -12.12
C ASP A 364 22.07 -1.30 -11.31
N ARG A 365 21.86 -0.84 -10.07
CA ARG A 365 20.71 -1.27 -9.25
C ARG A 365 19.42 -0.58 -9.67
N LEU A 366 19.52 0.65 -10.19
CA LEU A 366 18.37 1.53 -10.38
C LEU A 366 17.55 1.21 -11.65
N ASN A 367 18.13 0.47 -12.62
CA ASN A 367 17.46 -0.17 -13.77
C ASN A 367 16.36 0.68 -14.48
N GLY A 368 16.47 2.01 -14.46
CA GLY A 368 15.52 2.96 -15.05
C GLY A 368 16.00 3.50 -16.40
N PHE A 369 15.09 3.94 -17.28
CA PHE A 369 15.47 4.52 -18.58
C PHE A 369 16.44 5.70 -18.44
N GLU A 370 16.25 6.52 -17.41
CA GLU A 370 17.08 7.69 -17.08
C GLU A 370 18.51 7.32 -16.67
N THR A 371 18.74 6.09 -16.22
CA THR A 371 20.06 5.62 -15.73
C THR A 371 20.98 5.14 -16.87
N LYS A 372 20.42 4.84 -18.06
CA LYS A 372 21.17 4.26 -19.19
C LYS A 372 22.24 5.21 -19.71
N THR A 373 21.94 6.50 -19.82
CA THR A 373 22.89 7.52 -20.28
C THR A 373 24.04 7.68 -19.30
N THR A 374 23.73 7.87 -18.02
CA THR A 374 24.73 7.98 -16.94
C THR A 374 25.62 6.74 -16.87
N LYS A 375 25.03 5.53 -16.94
CA LYS A 375 25.79 4.27 -17.00
C LYS A 375 26.73 4.25 -18.21
N SER A 376 26.23 4.57 -19.39
CA SER A 376 27.04 4.58 -20.62
C SER A 376 28.23 5.55 -20.50
N MET A 377 28.00 6.74 -19.97
CA MET A 377 29.06 7.73 -19.75
C MET A 377 30.10 7.21 -18.74
N LEU A 378 29.67 6.68 -17.60
CA LEU A 378 30.60 6.09 -16.63
C LEU A 378 31.45 4.97 -17.24
N MET A 379 30.84 4.08 -18.04
CA MET A 379 31.54 2.99 -18.75
C MET A 379 32.56 3.50 -19.79
N HIS A 380 32.36 4.69 -20.36
CA HIS A 380 33.29 5.31 -21.30
C HIS A 380 34.33 6.21 -20.61
N GLY A 381 34.44 6.14 -19.27
CA GLY A 381 35.47 6.83 -18.51
C GLY A 381 35.14 8.28 -18.14
N PHE A 382 33.88 8.71 -18.30
CA PHE A 382 33.46 10.02 -17.78
C PHE A 382 33.43 9.99 -16.25
N ASN A 383 34.24 10.84 -15.62
CA ASN A 383 34.41 10.82 -14.17
C ASN A 383 33.26 11.56 -13.44
N PRO A 384 32.72 11.00 -12.33
CA PRO A 384 31.69 11.60 -11.48
C PRO A 384 31.89 13.08 -11.14
N ASN A 385 33.14 13.53 -10.94
CA ASN A 385 33.45 14.89 -10.51
C ASN A 385 33.81 15.86 -11.64
N SER A 386 34.00 15.35 -12.86
CA SER A 386 34.54 16.15 -13.96
C SER A 386 33.48 16.50 -15.00
N GLU A 387 32.54 15.58 -15.26
CA GLU A 387 31.50 15.77 -16.25
C GLU A 387 30.22 16.32 -15.56
N PRO A 388 29.75 17.53 -15.93
CA PRO A 388 28.64 18.18 -15.22
C PRO A 388 27.31 17.41 -15.21
N TYR A 389 26.97 16.72 -16.30
CA TYR A 389 25.73 15.93 -16.37
C TYR A 389 25.82 14.70 -15.46
N VAL A 390 26.90 13.93 -15.53
CA VAL A 390 27.14 12.77 -14.67
C VAL A 390 27.17 13.19 -13.20
N SER A 391 27.88 14.27 -12.85
CA SER A 391 27.90 14.81 -11.49
C SER A 391 26.49 15.18 -11.01
N MET A 392 25.69 15.85 -11.83
CA MET A 392 24.34 16.27 -11.45
C MET A 392 23.43 15.05 -11.23
N MET A 393 23.49 14.07 -12.13
CA MET A 393 22.69 12.84 -12.03
C MET A 393 23.07 12.03 -10.79
N LEU A 394 24.36 11.86 -10.51
CA LEU A 394 24.83 11.12 -9.34
C LEU A 394 24.46 11.80 -8.02
N ARG A 395 24.53 13.14 -7.95
CA ARG A 395 24.02 13.90 -6.79
C ARG A 395 22.52 13.74 -6.59
N ALA A 396 21.73 13.78 -7.67
CA ALA A 396 20.30 13.56 -7.59
C ALA A 396 19.97 12.14 -7.08
N TYR A 397 20.70 11.12 -7.54
CA TYR A 397 20.54 9.74 -7.05
C TYR A 397 20.97 9.58 -5.60
N HIS A 398 22.11 10.18 -5.23
CA HIS A 398 22.60 10.24 -3.86
C HIS A 398 21.51 10.79 -2.92
N ASP A 399 21.02 12.00 -3.22
CA ASP A 399 20.05 12.69 -2.37
C ASP A 399 18.71 11.94 -2.30
N TYR A 400 18.27 11.36 -3.41
CA TYR A 400 17.05 10.54 -3.47
C TYR A 400 17.17 9.29 -2.58
N GLN A 401 18.27 8.53 -2.71
CA GLN A 401 18.48 7.31 -1.94
C GLN A 401 18.65 7.62 -0.45
N LEU A 402 19.39 8.68 -0.11
CA LEU A 402 19.57 9.12 1.27
C LEU A 402 18.23 9.55 1.90
N ALA A 403 17.37 10.24 1.14
CA ALA A 403 16.03 10.59 1.58
C ALA A 403 15.15 9.34 1.82
N ASP A 404 15.26 8.31 0.98
CA ASP A 404 14.53 7.05 1.14
C ASP A 404 15.03 6.22 2.33
N ILE A 405 16.35 6.20 2.58
CA ILE A 405 16.92 5.61 3.81
C ILE A 405 16.36 6.33 5.04
N LYS A 406 16.44 7.67 5.07
CA LYS A 406 15.95 8.48 6.20
C LYS A 406 14.45 8.32 6.45
N SER A 407 13.64 8.35 5.39
CA SER A 407 12.18 8.40 5.51
C SER A 407 11.50 7.03 5.58
N LYS A 408 12.12 5.98 5.02
CA LYS A 408 11.50 4.65 4.88
C LYS A 408 12.38 3.50 5.38
N CYS A 409 13.59 3.79 5.86
CA CYS A 409 14.59 2.76 6.20
C CYS A 409 14.84 1.80 5.03
N ARG A 410 14.84 2.34 3.80
CA ARG A 410 15.02 1.57 2.56
C ARG A 410 16.49 1.20 2.37
N ILE A 411 16.96 0.17 3.07
CA ILE A 411 18.36 -0.26 3.08
C ILE A 411 18.54 -1.39 2.07
N PHE A 412 19.50 -1.29 1.16
CA PHE A 412 19.76 -2.32 0.15
C PHE A 412 20.29 -3.61 0.78
N VAL A 413 19.84 -4.76 0.27
CA VAL A 413 20.27 -6.10 0.70
C VAL A 413 21.01 -6.77 -0.46
N PRO A 414 22.35 -6.85 -0.42
CA PRO A 414 23.13 -7.46 -1.49
C PRO A 414 22.80 -8.95 -1.70
N LYS A 415 22.74 -9.71 -0.60
CA LYS A 415 22.40 -11.15 -0.56
C LYS A 415 20.88 -11.36 -0.54
N GLY A 416 20.16 -10.71 -1.45
CA GLY A 416 18.72 -10.83 -1.54
C GLY A 416 18.12 -10.38 -2.87
N ARG A 417 16.91 -10.86 -3.18
CA ARG A 417 16.11 -10.49 -4.35
C ARG A 417 14.63 -10.36 -3.99
N VAL A 418 13.91 -9.59 -4.79
CA VAL A 418 12.44 -9.62 -4.82
C VAL A 418 12.00 -10.49 -5.99
N LEU A 419 11.19 -11.50 -5.75
CA LEU A 419 10.94 -12.55 -6.75
C LEU A 419 9.45 -12.83 -6.94
N ILE A 420 9.07 -13.19 -8.16
CA ILE A 420 7.72 -13.70 -8.43
C ILE A 420 7.61 -15.11 -7.86
N GLY A 421 6.52 -15.38 -7.16
CA GLY A 421 6.19 -16.73 -6.69
C GLY A 421 5.78 -17.65 -7.84
N CYS A 422 6.43 -18.81 -7.92
CA CYS A 422 6.12 -19.90 -8.81
C CYS A 422 5.79 -21.18 -8.03
N LEU A 423 5.20 -22.16 -8.72
CA LEU A 423 4.82 -23.45 -8.15
C LEU A 423 5.72 -24.54 -8.72
N ASP A 424 6.16 -25.45 -7.86
CA ASP A 424 6.77 -26.71 -8.28
C ASP A 424 5.71 -27.63 -8.91
N GLU A 425 5.71 -27.67 -10.24
CA GLU A 425 4.83 -28.55 -11.03
C GLU A 425 5.33 -30.01 -11.07
N THR A 426 6.59 -30.26 -10.70
CA THR A 426 7.19 -31.60 -10.66
C THR A 426 6.78 -32.37 -9.39
N GLY A 427 6.54 -31.65 -8.29
CA GLY A 427 6.21 -32.26 -6.99
C GLY A 427 7.40 -32.88 -6.29
N THR A 428 8.60 -32.43 -6.61
CA THR A 428 9.85 -32.86 -5.99
C THR A 428 10.02 -32.19 -4.64
N LEU A 429 9.79 -30.88 -4.52
CA LEU A 429 10.02 -30.11 -3.30
C LEU A 429 9.10 -30.58 -2.15
N ASN A 430 9.69 -30.73 -0.97
CA ASN A 430 8.99 -30.98 0.29
C ASN A 430 8.55 -29.67 0.95
N TYR A 431 7.66 -29.79 1.94
CA TYR A 431 7.27 -28.63 2.73
C TYR A 431 8.46 -28.12 3.54
N GLY A 432 8.72 -26.82 3.49
CA GLY A 432 9.91 -26.18 4.04
C GLY A 432 11.01 -25.94 3.01
N GLU A 433 10.96 -26.59 1.84
CA GLU A 433 11.95 -26.45 0.77
C GLU A 433 11.47 -25.49 -0.31
N VAL A 434 12.41 -24.76 -0.91
CA VAL A 434 12.19 -23.92 -2.10
C VAL A 434 13.30 -24.11 -3.12
N TYR A 435 13.03 -23.78 -4.37
CA TYR A 435 14.06 -23.70 -5.40
C TYR A 435 14.20 -22.25 -5.88
N LEU A 436 15.45 -21.79 -5.97
CA LEU A 436 15.78 -20.42 -6.33
C LEU A 436 16.98 -20.38 -7.27
N ARG A 437 16.80 -19.79 -8.45
CA ARG A 437 17.87 -19.41 -9.37
C ARG A 437 17.74 -17.94 -9.73
N ILE A 438 18.82 -17.19 -9.58
CA ILE A 438 18.84 -15.74 -9.76
C ILE A 438 19.80 -15.36 -10.89
N THR A 439 19.50 -14.29 -11.59
CA THR A 439 20.45 -13.65 -12.50
C THR A 439 21.58 -13.00 -11.69
N THR A 440 22.82 -13.24 -12.09
CA THR A 440 24.04 -12.65 -11.50
C THR A 440 24.58 -11.56 -12.42
N LYS A 441 24.78 -10.34 -11.89
CA LYS A 441 25.47 -9.27 -12.64
C LYS A 441 26.99 -9.38 -12.47
N ASP A 442 27.78 -8.90 -13.43
CA ASP A 442 29.25 -9.03 -13.46
C ASP A 442 29.94 -8.57 -12.17
N ASN A 443 29.43 -7.52 -11.53
CA ASN A 443 29.98 -6.96 -10.28
C ASN A 443 29.69 -7.81 -9.02
N GLU A 444 28.76 -8.76 -9.09
CA GLU A 444 28.46 -9.71 -8.00
C GLU A 444 29.31 -10.99 -8.07
N GLN A 445 30.03 -11.18 -9.18
CA GLN A 445 30.89 -12.36 -9.38
C GLN A 445 32.18 -12.30 -8.54
N GLN A 446 32.58 -11.11 -8.06
CA GLN A 446 33.75 -10.94 -7.18
C GLN A 446 33.49 -11.34 -5.72
N SER A 447 32.21 -11.47 -5.32
CA SER A 447 31.79 -11.91 -3.98
C SER A 447 31.12 -13.29 -4.02
N LYS A 448 31.64 -14.22 -4.83
CA LYS A 448 31.21 -15.62 -4.81
C LYS A 448 31.71 -16.27 -3.52
N ASP A 449 30.99 -16.06 -2.41
CA ASP A 449 31.00 -17.01 -1.31
C ASP A 449 30.48 -18.33 -1.88
N HIS A 450 31.40 -19.24 -2.23
CA HIS A 450 31.09 -20.55 -2.84
C HIS A 450 30.16 -21.42 -1.99
N ALA A 451 29.93 -21.07 -0.72
CA ALA A 451 29.08 -21.82 0.20
C ALA A 451 27.59 -21.85 -0.20
N PHE A 452 27.09 -20.80 -0.88
CA PHE A 452 25.65 -20.66 -1.18
C PHE A 452 25.28 -20.93 -2.64
N PHE A 453 26.25 -21.22 -3.50
CA PHE A 453 26.03 -21.39 -4.94
C PHE A 453 26.61 -22.72 -5.44
N ASP A 454 25.74 -23.65 -5.83
CA ASP A 454 26.14 -24.99 -6.32
C ASP A 454 26.39 -25.01 -7.83
N LYS A 455 25.58 -24.28 -8.61
CA LYS A 455 25.78 -24.08 -10.05
C LYS A 455 25.66 -22.60 -10.40
N ALA A 456 26.80 -21.98 -10.69
CA ALA A 456 26.87 -20.66 -11.29
C ALA A 456 27.32 -20.81 -12.75
N ASP A 457 26.48 -20.40 -13.70
CA ASP A 457 26.93 -20.14 -15.06
C ASP A 457 27.41 -18.68 -15.18
N GLN A 458 27.69 -18.21 -16.40
CA GLN A 458 28.17 -16.84 -16.60
C GLN A 458 27.13 -15.77 -16.22
N THR A 459 25.84 -16.12 -16.16
CA THR A 459 24.73 -15.14 -16.10
C THR A 459 23.74 -15.37 -14.96
N SER A 460 23.79 -16.52 -14.29
CA SER A 460 22.86 -16.92 -13.25
C SER A 460 23.48 -17.90 -12.25
N ALA A 461 22.92 -17.97 -11.06
CA ALA A 461 23.35 -18.91 -10.02
C ALA A 461 22.17 -19.48 -9.23
N VAL A 462 22.27 -20.77 -8.86
CA VAL A 462 21.32 -21.43 -7.95
C VAL A 462 21.72 -21.15 -6.51
N VAL A 463 20.77 -20.68 -5.70
CA VAL A 463 20.98 -20.41 -4.27
C VAL A 463 20.66 -21.67 -3.48
N ILE A 464 21.56 -22.06 -2.56
CA ILE A 464 21.39 -23.17 -1.60
C ILE A 464 21.54 -22.66 -0.18
N GLY A 465 20.77 -23.24 0.73
CA GLY A 465 20.86 -23.01 2.17
C GLY A 465 19.63 -22.31 2.72
N LYS A 466 19.70 -21.91 3.99
CA LYS A 466 18.60 -21.20 4.64
C LYS A 466 18.34 -19.85 3.98
N VAL A 467 17.07 -19.56 3.74
CA VAL A 467 16.61 -18.28 3.19
C VAL A 467 15.46 -17.72 4.00
N VAL A 468 15.47 -16.40 4.19
CA VAL A 468 14.34 -15.64 4.73
C VAL A 468 13.42 -15.26 3.60
N VAL A 469 12.13 -15.59 3.73
CA VAL A 469 11.08 -15.27 2.77
C VAL A 469 9.95 -14.52 3.46
N THR A 470 9.53 -13.41 2.89
CA THR A 470 8.32 -12.70 3.33
C THR A 470 7.66 -11.94 2.19
N LYS A 471 6.47 -11.40 2.44
CA LYS A 471 5.72 -10.56 1.52
C LYS A 471 5.36 -9.24 2.20
N ASN A 472 5.59 -8.13 1.50
CA ASN A 472 5.11 -6.83 1.95
C ASN A 472 3.64 -6.60 1.56
N PRO A 473 2.83 -5.97 2.43
CA PRO A 473 3.15 -5.61 3.82
C PRO A 473 3.17 -6.85 4.73
N CYS A 474 4.13 -6.91 5.66
CA CYS A 474 4.23 -7.93 6.71
C CYS A 474 3.95 -7.26 8.07
N LEU A 475 3.16 -7.90 8.93
CA LEU A 475 2.66 -7.28 10.17
C LEU A 475 2.81 -8.18 11.39
N HIS A 476 3.02 -9.48 11.21
CA HIS A 476 3.19 -10.44 12.28
C HIS A 476 4.55 -11.15 12.14
N PRO A 477 5.27 -11.48 13.23
CA PRO A 477 6.57 -12.17 13.14
C PRO A 477 6.52 -13.46 12.31
N GLY A 478 5.42 -14.21 12.41
CA GLY A 478 5.17 -15.41 11.60
C GLY A 478 4.96 -15.19 10.10
N ASP A 479 4.84 -13.93 9.62
CA ASP A 479 4.83 -13.59 8.18
C ASP A 479 6.23 -13.67 7.57
N ILE A 480 7.27 -13.68 8.40
CA ILE A 480 8.64 -13.98 8.01
C ILE A 480 8.83 -15.49 8.16
N ARG A 481 9.29 -16.13 7.09
CA ARG A 481 9.54 -17.58 7.03
C ARG A 481 11.02 -17.84 6.78
N VAL A 482 11.58 -18.81 7.50
CA VAL A 482 12.88 -19.40 7.16
C VAL A 482 12.58 -20.70 6.43
N LEU A 483 13.07 -20.80 5.19
CA LEU A 483 12.90 -21.96 4.31
C LEU A 483 14.29 -22.45 3.86
N GLU A 484 14.36 -23.69 3.37
CA GLU A 484 15.59 -24.27 2.84
C GLU A 484 15.59 -24.19 1.32
N ALA A 485 16.52 -23.42 0.73
CA ALA A 485 16.74 -23.42 -0.70
C ALA A 485 17.60 -24.63 -1.07
N ILE A 486 17.09 -25.49 -1.95
CA ILE A 486 17.76 -26.73 -2.37
C ILE A 486 18.05 -26.75 -3.86
N TYR A 487 19.10 -27.47 -4.23
CA TYR A 487 19.32 -27.85 -5.63
C TYR A 487 18.49 -29.09 -5.97
N GLU A 488 17.71 -28.99 -7.05
CA GLU A 488 16.92 -30.10 -7.57
C GLU A 488 17.09 -30.15 -9.11
N PRO A 489 17.74 -31.20 -9.65
CA PRO A 489 18.00 -31.33 -11.09
C PRO A 489 16.77 -31.15 -11.98
N GLY A 490 15.62 -31.71 -11.57
CA GLY A 490 14.40 -31.61 -12.37
C GLY A 490 13.88 -30.18 -12.52
N LEU A 491 14.09 -29.34 -11.49
CA LEU A 491 13.71 -27.91 -11.51
C LEU A 491 14.75 -27.06 -12.23
N ASP A 492 16.04 -27.41 -12.13
CA ASP A 492 17.11 -26.77 -12.88
C ASP A 492 16.93 -26.96 -14.40
N GLU A 493 16.49 -28.14 -14.84
CA GLU A 493 16.15 -28.42 -16.24
C GLU A 493 14.96 -27.59 -16.76
N MET A 494 14.01 -27.21 -15.90
CA MET A 494 12.94 -26.28 -16.27
C MET A 494 13.50 -24.88 -16.58
N GLY A 495 14.68 -24.55 -16.03
CA GLY A 495 15.42 -23.33 -16.29
C GLY A 495 14.63 -22.06 -15.94
N LEU A 496 13.92 -22.10 -14.81
CA LEU A 496 13.27 -20.94 -14.21
C LEU A 496 14.34 -20.11 -13.49
N VAL A 497 14.43 -18.82 -13.85
CA VAL A 497 15.35 -17.82 -13.29
C VAL A 497 14.55 -16.59 -12.85
N ASP A 498 14.99 -15.94 -11.76
CA ASP A 498 14.36 -14.77 -11.13
C ASP A 498 12.92 -15.03 -10.66
N CYS A 499 12.69 -16.25 -10.20
CA CYS A 499 11.48 -16.71 -9.53
C CYS A 499 11.85 -17.51 -8.29
N ILE A 500 10.99 -17.47 -7.27
CA ILE A 500 11.04 -18.42 -6.14
C ILE A 500 10.00 -19.52 -6.41
N VAL A 501 10.44 -20.78 -6.41
CA VAL A 501 9.56 -21.94 -6.67
C VAL A 501 9.18 -22.57 -5.34
N PHE A 502 7.88 -22.55 -5.04
CA PHE A 502 7.30 -23.09 -3.82
C PHE A 502 6.82 -24.54 -3.99
N PRO A 503 6.86 -25.35 -2.92
CA PRO A 503 6.41 -26.73 -2.96
C PRO A 503 4.90 -26.80 -3.07
N GLN A 504 4.40 -27.83 -3.75
CA GLN A 504 2.98 -28.14 -3.74
C GLN A 504 2.56 -29.04 -2.56
N LYS A 505 3.51 -29.47 -1.73
CA LYS A 505 3.29 -30.33 -0.55
C LYS A 505 3.19 -29.49 0.73
N GLY A 506 2.57 -30.08 1.75
CA GLY A 506 2.55 -29.52 3.10
C GLY A 506 1.16 -29.10 3.59
N PRO A 507 1.05 -28.79 4.90
CA PRO A 507 -0.23 -28.50 5.54
C PRO A 507 -0.81 -27.13 5.17
N ARG A 508 0.05 -26.19 4.74
CA ARG A 508 -0.33 -24.82 4.38
C ARG A 508 0.63 -24.29 3.31
N PRO A 509 0.18 -23.57 2.27
CA PRO A 509 1.09 -23.01 1.28
C PRO A 509 2.00 -21.94 1.89
N HIS A 510 3.32 -22.00 1.64
CA HIS A 510 4.26 -20.94 2.06
C HIS A 510 3.89 -19.54 1.56
N PRO A 511 3.37 -19.34 0.33
CA PRO A 511 2.77 -18.08 -0.09
C PRO A 511 1.78 -17.51 0.92
N ASN A 512 0.89 -18.37 1.43
CA ASN A 512 -0.15 -17.98 2.38
C ASN A 512 0.38 -17.75 3.80
N GLU A 513 1.49 -18.38 4.14
CA GLU A 513 2.21 -18.13 5.40
C GLU A 513 2.90 -16.77 5.39
N CYS A 514 3.26 -16.26 4.22
CA CYS A 514 3.83 -14.93 4.03
C CYS A 514 2.71 -13.89 3.87
N SER A 515 2.12 -13.42 4.99
CA SER A 515 1.09 -12.38 4.99
C SER A 515 -0.14 -12.71 4.12
N GLY A 516 -0.57 -13.98 4.16
CA GLY A 516 -1.77 -14.43 3.44
C GLY A 516 -1.65 -14.41 1.91
N GLY A 517 -0.43 -14.41 1.37
CA GLY A 517 -0.18 -14.33 -0.07
C GLY A 517 -0.66 -15.53 -0.90
N ASP A 518 -0.61 -15.35 -2.21
CA ASP A 518 -0.89 -16.35 -3.23
C ASP A 518 0.11 -16.27 -4.40
N LEU A 519 -0.18 -16.94 -5.52
CA LEU A 519 0.67 -16.94 -6.72
C LEU A 519 0.02 -16.20 -7.89
N ASP A 520 -0.83 -15.19 -7.64
CA ASP A 520 -1.53 -14.42 -8.67
C ASP A 520 -0.78 -13.15 -9.15
N GLY A 521 0.41 -12.94 -8.57
CA GLY A 521 1.33 -11.85 -8.89
C GLY A 521 2.08 -11.29 -7.68
N ASP A 522 1.93 -11.90 -6.51
CA ASP A 522 2.68 -11.53 -5.31
C ASP A 522 4.19 -11.60 -5.54
N LEU A 523 4.89 -10.65 -4.92
CA LEU A 523 6.34 -10.54 -4.92
C LEU A 523 6.86 -10.87 -3.53
N TYR A 524 7.88 -11.71 -3.47
CA TYR A 524 8.46 -12.19 -2.24
C TYR A 524 9.84 -11.57 -2.04
N PHE A 525 10.04 -10.94 -0.88
CA PHE A 525 11.37 -10.62 -0.38
C PHE A 525 12.05 -11.93 -0.04
N VAL A 526 13.21 -12.20 -0.64
CA VAL A 526 14.02 -13.39 -0.37
C VAL A 526 15.45 -12.95 -0.05
N CYS A 527 15.97 -13.39 1.09
CA CYS A 527 17.30 -13.03 1.58
C CYS A 527 18.04 -14.27 2.06
N TRP A 528 19.30 -14.41 1.68
CA TRP A 528 20.21 -15.49 2.08
C TRP A 528 21.46 -14.95 2.80
N ASP A 529 21.35 -13.75 3.38
CA ASP A 529 22.37 -13.22 4.29
C ASP A 529 22.26 -13.91 5.65
N GLU A 530 23.30 -14.63 6.06
CA GLU A 530 23.33 -15.33 7.36
C GLU A 530 23.04 -14.39 8.54
N ASN A 531 23.44 -13.12 8.45
CA ASN A 531 23.20 -12.13 9.49
C ASN A 531 21.73 -11.72 9.61
N LEU A 532 20.91 -12.04 8.60
CA LEU A 532 19.48 -11.71 8.57
C LEU A 532 18.59 -12.94 8.75
N ILE A 533 19.14 -14.14 8.99
CA ILE A 533 18.37 -15.38 9.19
C ILE A 533 18.10 -15.58 10.69
N PRO A 534 16.83 -15.51 11.14
CA PRO A 534 16.51 -15.71 12.55
C PRO A 534 16.75 -17.14 13.02
N LEU A 535 17.03 -17.30 14.33
CA LEU A 535 17.18 -18.62 14.95
C LEU A 535 15.85 -19.39 14.96
N GLU A 536 15.91 -20.64 14.53
CA GLU A 536 14.76 -21.53 14.33
C GLU A 536 13.90 -21.72 15.60
N LYS A 537 14.53 -21.69 16.78
CA LYS A 537 13.85 -21.78 18.08
C LYS A 537 12.88 -20.63 18.33
N LEU A 538 13.17 -19.43 17.84
CA LEU A 538 12.29 -18.27 17.98
C LEU A 538 11.14 -18.34 16.98
N MET A 539 11.41 -18.77 15.75
CA MET A 539 10.40 -18.93 14.68
C MET A 539 9.27 -19.88 15.09
N SER A 540 9.60 -21.00 15.75
CA SER A 540 8.61 -22.01 16.16
C SER A 540 7.54 -21.47 17.13
N GLN A 541 7.86 -20.42 17.90
CA GLN A 541 6.94 -19.79 18.87
C GLN A 541 5.87 -18.93 18.19
N TRP A 542 6.15 -18.43 16.98
CA TRP A 542 5.29 -17.49 16.26
C TRP A 542 4.60 -18.11 15.05
N THR A 543 4.78 -19.42 14.83
CA THR A 543 4.13 -20.17 13.76
C THR A 543 2.61 -20.06 13.90
N THR A 544 1.97 -19.37 12.97
CA THR A 544 0.51 -19.23 12.97
C THR A 544 -0.13 -20.57 12.63
N LEU A 545 -0.48 -21.35 13.66
CA LEU A 545 -1.58 -22.30 13.53
C LEU A 545 -2.79 -21.47 13.11
N GLY A 546 -3.21 -21.61 11.85
CA GLY A 546 -4.35 -20.86 11.32
C GLY A 546 -5.49 -20.90 12.33
N ARG A 547 -6.16 -19.75 12.57
CA ARG A 547 -7.26 -19.68 13.54
C ARG A 547 -8.18 -20.86 13.30
N LYS A 548 -8.30 -21.76 14.28
CA LYS A 548 -9.28 -22.83 14.21
C LYS A 548 -10.64 -22.17 13.97
N PRO A 549 -11.43 -22.64 12.99
CA PRO A 549 -12.81 -22.20 12.87
C PRO A 549 -13.46 -22.31 14.24
N ARG A 550 -14.12 -21.25 14.70
CA ARG A 550 -14.93 -21.34 15.92
C ARG A 550 -16.04 -22.33 15.58
N LEU A 551 -15.98 -23.53 16.16
CA LEU A 551 -17.10 -24.46 16.17
C LEU A 551 -18.17 -23.83 17.04
N LEU A 552 -19.18 -23.28 16.38
CA LEU A 552 -20.40 -22.83 17.01
C LEU A 552 -21.33 -24.04 17.08
N ASP A 553 -21.91 -24.24 18.25
CA ASP A 553 -22.88 -25.29 18.62
C ASP A 553 -24.28 -25.05 18.04
N HIS A 554 -24.42 -24.04 17.18
CA HIS A 554 -25.64 -23.64 16.49
C HIS A 554 -25.30 -23.22 15.05
N GLU A 555 -26.26 -23.37 14.12
CA GLU A 555 -26.15 -22.70 12.83
C GLU A 555 -26.13 -21.19 13.04
N VAL A 556 -25.19 -20.50 12.37
CA VAL A 556 -25.06 -19.04 12.49
C VAL A 556 -26.18 -18.37 11.71
N SER A 557 -27.31 -18.14 12.37
CA SER A 557 -28.28 -17.12 11.97
C SER A 557 -27.85 -15.78 12.57
N GLU A 558 -27.64 -14.75 11.74
CA GLU A 558 -27.32 -13.40 12.21
C GLU A 558 -28.43 -12.87 13.12
N GLU A 559 -28.23 -12.87 14.44
CA GLU A 559 -29.12 -12.20 15.39
C GLU A 559 -29.01 -10.68 15.23
N VAL A 560 -30.08 -10.10 14.69
CA VAL A 560 -30.32 -8.66 14.60
C VAL A 560 -30.59 -8.11 16.00
N TRP A 561 -29.67 -7.32 16.54
CA TRP A 561 -29.95 -6.48 17.71
C TRP A 561 -30.88 -5.34 17.30
N SER A 562 -32.18 -5.57 17.43
CA SER A 562 -33.19 -4.51 17.39
C SER A 562 -33.21 -3.79 18.74
N ASN A 563 -32.48 -2.68 18.85
CA ASN A 563 -32.76 -1.72 19.92
C ASN A 563 -34.00 -0.93 19.54
N ALA A 564 -35.14 -1.46 19.99
CA ALA A 564 -36.38 -0.72 20.13
C ALA A 564 -36.18 0.48 21.08
N ALA A 565 -36.80 1.59 20.70
CA ALA A 565 -36.88 2.83 21.44
C ALA A 565 -37.24 2.67 22.91
N LYS A 566 -36.67 3.54 23.77
CA LYS A 566 -37.32 4.03 24.99
C LYS A 566 -36.81 5.44 25.35
N LYS A 567 -37.72 6.39 25.13
CA LYS A 567 -37.89 7.76 25.63
C LYS A 567 -36.83 8.81 25.33
#